data_AF-A0A842T5B6-F1
#
_entry.id   AF-A0A842T5B6-F1
#
_cell.length_a   1.000
_cell.length_b   1.000
_cell.length_c   1.000
_cell.angle_alpha   90.00
_cell.angle_beta   90.00
_cell.angle_gamma   90.00
#
_symmetry.space_group_name_H-M   'P 1'
#
loop_
_entity.id
_entity.type
_entity.pdbx_description
1 polymer ?
#
loop_
_entity_poly.entity_id
_entity_poly.type
_entity_poly.pdbx_seq_one_letter_code
_entity_poly.pdbx_strand_id
1 'polypeptide(L)'
;MWEWRIFIDKNQLSLLEISCSFETYLNKTISEHRTDYYYNLDVPTIGLKERGSGNKKEFIPKLEVKIRFDFKEWGSELWQKVIKYPYPNPINPEIGIEENEIIEILNKERISSPEILDKIKNIIKKLERNNVKRVKIEKARDQIEGLYQDIEKNGSLQGFYKLERTEIIINDDKWYTIAIESQDINILKDFTKNHIKYKNLKPFIMGYPEFIIQML
;
A
#
# COMPACT_ATOMS: atom_id res chain seq x y z
N MET A 1 -6.80 -9.51 -3.07
CA MET A 1 -5.70 -9.49 -2.07
C MET A 1 -6.03 -8.44 -1.03
N TRP A 2 -5.88 -8.75 0.24
CA TRP A 2 -6.09 -7.82 1.35
C TRP A 2 -4.75 -7.27 1.84
N GLU A 3 -4.78 -6.06 2.39
CA GLU A 3 -3.65 -5.41 3.05
C GLU A 3 -4.14 -4.73 4.31
N TRP A 4 -3.55 -5.04 5.45
CA TRP A 4 -3.63 -4.19 6.63
C TRP A 4 -2.34 -3.40 6.72
N ARG A 5 -2.44 -2.11 7.05
CA ARG A 5 -1.29 -1.23 7.20
C ARG A 5 -1.50 -0.27 8.36
N ILE A 6 -0.45 0.01 9.12
CA ILE A 6 -0.43 1.10 10.11
C ILE A 6 0.64 2.13 9.74
N PHE A 7 0.32 3.41 9.94
CA PHE A 7 1.23 4.55 9.83
C PHE A 7 1.63 5.04 11.22
N ILE A 8 2.93 5.23 11.43
CA ILE A 8 3.49 5.58 12.74
C ILE A 8 4.59 6.63 12.55
N ASP A 9 4.55 7.68 13.36
CA ASP A 9 5.65 8.64 13.48
C ASP A 9 6.93 7.91 13.93
N LYS A 10 8.08 8.23 13.32
CA LYS A 10 9.37 7.60 13.66
C LYS A 10 9.66 7.60 15.16
N ASN A 11 9.32 8.69 15.86
CA ASN A 11 9.59 8.86 17.28
C ASN A 11 8.63 8.03 18.17
N GLN A 12 7.58 7.46 17.59
CA GLN A 12 6.60 6.62 18.26
C GLN A 12 6.73 5.14 17.90
N LEU A 13 7.71 4.75 17.07
CA LEU A 13 7.88 3.36 16.64
C LEU A 13 8.03 2.38 17.83
N SER A 14 8.69 2.80 18.91
CA SER A 14 8.85 2.00 20.14
C SER A 14 7.55 1.77 20.92
N LEU A 15 6.48 2.51 20.60
CA LEU A 15 5.15 2.35 21.20
C LEU A 15 4.30 1.27 20.48
N LEU A 16 4.76 0.80 19.33
CA LEU A 16 4.22 -0.36 18.64
C LEU A 16 5.06 -1.59 18.99
N GLU A 17 4.42 -2.59 19.58
CA GLU A 17 5.04 -3.88 19.84
C GLU A 17 4.54 -4.91 18.84
N ILE A 18 5.49 -5.61 18.22
CA ILE A 18 5.22 -6.79 17.41
C ILE A 18 5.80 -8.00 18.14
N SER A 19 5.12 -9.15 18.12
CA SER A 19 5.69 -10.35 18.76
C SER A 19 7.11 -10.63 18.23
N CYS A 20 8.03 -10.96 19.14
CA CYS A 20 9.48 -11.09 18.91
C CYS A 20 9.86 -11.93 17.66
N SER A 21 9.07 -12.96 17.36
CA SER A 21 9.23 -13.79 16.15
C SER A 21 9.16 -12.98 14.84
N PHE A 22 8.32 -11.94 14.76
CA PHE A 22 8.19 -11.07 13.58
C PHE A 22 9.10 -9.85 13.62
N GLU A 23 9.41 -9.34 14.82
CA GLU A 23 10.32 -8.21 14.98
C GLU A 23 11.73 -8.53 14.44
N THR A 24 12.22 -9.75 14.71
CA THR A 24 13.50 -10.23 14.18
C THR A 24 13.53 -10.21 12.64
N TYR A 25 12.41 -10.53 11.99
CA TYR A 25 12.31 -10.41 10.54
C TYR A 25 12.39 -8.95 10.11
N LEU A 26 11.59 -8.07 10.71
CA LEU A 26 11.51 -6.65 10.35
C LEU A 26 12.79 -5.83 10.58
N ASN A 27 13.75 -6.36 11.34
CA ASN A 27 15.03 -5.71 11.63
C ASN A 27 16.15 -6.08 10.64
N LYS A 28 15.87 -6.85 9.58
CA LYS A 28 16.82 -7.11 8.50
C LYS A 28 17.00 -5.87 7.61
N THR A 29 18.23 -5.64 7.14
CA THR A 29 18.67 -4.42 6.42
C THR A 29 17.92 -4.14 5.11
N ILE A 30 17.70 -2.85 4.83
CA ILE A 30 17.08 -2.26 3.62
C ILE A 30 17.58 -2.91 2.34
N SER A 31 16.65 -3.39 1.52
CA SER A 31 16.93 -4.12 0.27
C SER A 31 16.39 -3.43 -0.99
N GLU A 32 15.48 -2.44 -0.87
CA GLU A 32 14.81 -1.84 -2.02
C GLU A 32 14.53 -0.34 -1.83
N HIS A 33 15.01 0.49 -2.76
CA HIS A 33 14.51 1.84 -3.00
C HIS A 33 13.52 1.81 -4.17
N ARG A 34 12.33 2.38 -3.99
CA ARG A 34 11.28 2.40 -5.02
C ARG A 34 10.61 3.76 -5.13
N THR A 35 10.07 4.03 -6.31
CA THR A 35 9.21 5.20 -6.56
C THR A 35 7.82 4.71 -6.94
N ASP A 36 6.83 5.14 -6.18
CA ASP A 36 5.42 4.96 -6.50
C ASP A 36 4.85 6.31 -6.97
N TYR A 37 3.91 6.28 -7.92
CA TYR A 37 3.18 7.48 -8.35
C TYR A 37 1.70 7.34 -8.05
N TYR A 38 1.17 8.22 -7.23
CA TYR A 38 -0.22 8.19 -6.78
C TYR A 38 -1.06 9.19 -7.55
N TYR A 39 -2.27 8.78 -7.89
CA TYR A 39 -3.25 9.64 -8.50
C TYR A 39 -4.08 10.30 -7.40
N ASN A 40 -4.09 11.63 -7.42
CA ASN A 40 -4.94 12.40 -6.54
C ASN A 40 -6.39 12.34 -7.04
N LEU A 41 -7.18 11.48 -6.41
CA LEU A 41 -8.59 11.28 -6.74
C LEU A 41 -9.54 12.11 -5.86
N ASP A 42 -9.10 12.90 -4.89
CA ASP A 42 -9.97 13.55 -3.87
C ASP A 42 -10.95 12.57 -3.18
N VAL A 43 -10.60 11.29 -3.11
CA VAL A 43 -11.42 10.25 -2.47
C VAL A 43 -10.53 9.47 -1.51
N PRO A 44 -10.63 9.73 -0.20
CA PRO A 44 -9.69 9.16 0.80
C PRO A 44 -9.82 7.64 0.98
N THR A 45 -10.85 7.02 0.38
CA THR A 45 -11.10 5.59 0.46
C THR A 45 -10.64 4.81 -0.78
N ILE A 46 -10.03 5.48 -1.76
CA ILE A 46 -9.61 4.86 -3.02
C ILE A 46 -8.19 5.31 -3.35
N GLY A 47 -7.29 4.34 -3.53
CA GLY A 47 -5.95 4.58 -4.06
C GLY A 47 -5.82 4.04 -5.47
N LEU A 48 -5.39 4.90 -6.40
CA LEU A 48 -4.90 4.50 -7.71
C LEU A 48 -3.41 4.87 -7.78
N LYS A 49 -2.57 3.93 -8.19
CA LYS A 49 -1.14 4.19 -8.32
C LYS A 49 -0.47 3.40 -9.43
N GLU A 50 0.62 3.95 -9.93
CA GLU A 50 1.65 3.24 -10.67
C GLU A 50 2.79 2.87 -9.74
N ARG A 51 3.27 1.63 -9.89
CA ARG A 51 4.43 1.12 -9.16
C ARG A 51 5.54 0.75 -10.14
N GLY A 52 6.76 1.24 -9.96
CA GLY A 52 7.94 0.79 -10.73
C GLY A 52 9.18 0.58 -9.86
N SER A 53 10.18 -0.12 -10.40
CA SER A 53 11.44 -0.41 -9.69
C SER A 53 12.52 0.62 -10.04
N GLY A 54 13.19 1.16 -9.01
CA GLY A 54 14.15 2.27 -9.14
C GLY A 54 15.52 1.90 -9.72
N ASN A 55 15.71 0.69 -10.25
CA ASN A 55 17.05 0.16 -10.56
C ASN A 55 17.29 -0.19 -12.04
N LYS A 56 16.39 0.15 -12.98
CA LYS A 56 16.60 -0.10 -14.40
C LYS A 56 16.31 1.14 -15.24
N LYS A 57 16.99 1.23 -16.39
CA LYS A 57 16.86 2.28 -17.42
C LYS A 57 15.43 2.43 -18.00
N GLU A 58 14.47 1.61 -17.58
CA GLU A 58 13.06 1.61 -17.99
C GLU A 58 12.15 1.47 -16.78
N PHE A 59 11.15 2.36 -16.68
CA PHE A 59 10.07 2.28 -15.71
C PHE A 59 8.89 1.55 -16.36
N ILE A 60 8.65 0.31 -15.93
CA ILE A 60 7.48 -0.49 -16.34
C ILE A 60 6.50 -0.49 -15.16
N PRO A 61 5.41 0.29 -15.22
CA PRO A 61 4.51 0.44 -14.09
C PRO A 61 3.63 -0.80 -13.91
N LYS A 62 3.21 -0.99 -12.66
CA LYS A 62 2.05 -1.81 -12.32
C LYS A 62 0.97 -0.90 -11.79
N LEU A 63 -0.18 -0.88 -12.48
CA LEU A 63 -1.35 -0.13 -12.05
C LEU A 63 -2.03 -0.91 -10.92
N GLU A 64 -2.22 -0.26 -9.78
CA GLU A 64 -2.90 -0.85 -8.63
C GLU A 64 -4.05 0.03 -8.18
N VAL A 65 -5.24 -0.59 -8.00
CA VAL A 65 -6.36 0.05 -7.32
C VAL A 65 -6.57 -0.61 -5.96
N LYS A 66 -6.60 0.21 -4.92
CA LYS A 66 -6.89 -0.19 -3.55
C LYS A 66 -8.14 0.53 -3.06
N ILE A 67 -8.98 -0.18 -2.31
CA ILE A 67 -10.17 0.37 -1.67
C ILE A 67 -10.07 0.16 -0.17
N ARG A 68 -10.27 1.24 0.60
CA ARG A 68 -10.28 1.18 2.06
C ARG A 68 -11.61 0.63 2.55
N PHE A 69 -11.54 -0.33 3.45
CA PHE A 69 -12.67 -0.97 4.11
C PHE A 69 -12.84 -0.52 5.56
N ASP A 70 -11.74 -0.27 6.26
CA ASP A 70 -11.78 0.15 7.66
C ASP A 70 -10.64 1.13 7.96
N PHE A 71 -10.90 2.03 8.89
CA PHE A 71 -9.95 3.02 9.41
C PHE A 71 -10.06 3.07 10.93
N LYS A 72 -8.92 3.12 11.62
CA LYS A 72 -8.83 3.30 13.06
C LYS A 72 -7.99 4.52 13.39
N GLU A 73 -8.32 5.18 14.50
CA GLU A 73 -7.74 6.46 14.95
C GLU A 73 -6.21 6.46 15.13
N TRP A 74 -5.52 5.32 15.06
CA TRP A 74 -4.06 5.22 15.19
C TRP A 74 -3.35 5.00 13.84
N GLY A 75 -3.97 5.42 12.73
CA GLY A 75 -3.43 5.25 11.39
C GLY A 75 -3.49 3.81 10.86
N SER A 76 -4.22 2.92 11.53
CA SER A 76 -4.42 1.54 11.07
C SER A 76 -5.56 1.48 10.06
N GLU A 77 -5.26 0.94 8.88
CA GLU A 77 -6.20 0.85 7.77
C GLU A 77 -6.27 -0.57 7.20
N LEU A 78 -7.47 -0.99 6.82
CA LEU A 78 -7.69 -2.21 6.06
C LEU A 78 -8.05 -1.86 4.62
N TRP A 79 -7.33 -2.44 3.68
CA TRP A 79 -7.43 -2.21 2.25
C TRP A 79 -7.67 -3.52 1.49
N GLN A 80 -8.48 -3.44 0.43
CA GLN A 80 -8.59 -4.47 -0.59
C GLN A 80 -7.91 -3.99 -1.87
N LYS A 81 -6.99 -4.78 -2.41
CA LYS A 81 -6.39 -4.56 -3.74
C LYS A 81 -7.28 -5.24 -4.75
N VAL A 82 -8.07 -4.44 -5.44
CA VAL A 82 -9.13 -4.90 -6.36
C VAL A 82 -8.64 -5.01 -7.79
N ILE A 83 -7.65 -4.21 -8.17
CA ILE A 83 -6.98 -4.28 -9.48
C ILE A 83 -5.47 -4.31 -9.26
N LYS A 84 -4.78 -5.17 -10.00
CA LYS A 84 -3.32 -5.24 -10.04
C LYS A 84 -2.87 -5.61 -11.45
N TYR A 85 -2.82 -4.60 -12.31
CA TYR A 85 -2.56 -4.75 -13.73
C TYR A 85 -1.07 -4.48 -14.06
N PRO A 86 -0.30 -5.47 -14.53
CA PRO A 86 1.06 -5.24 -15.02
C PRO A 86 0.99 -4.52 -16.37
N TYR A 87 1.41 -3.27 -16.44
CA TYR A 87 1.42 -2.54 -17.71
C TYR A 87 2.54 -3.10 -18.60
N PRO A 88 2.26 -3.42 -19.87
CA PRO A 88 3.18 -4.20 -20.70
C PRO A 88 4.36 -3.37 -21.22
N ASN A 89 4.21 -2.05 -21.32
CA ASN A 89 5.19 -1.18 -21.97
C ASN A 89 5.96 -0.32 -20.96
N PRO A 90 7.25 -0.05 -21.19
CA PRO A 90 7.97 1.01 -20.50
C PRO A 90 7.35 2.37 -20.80
N ILE A 91 7.32 3.26 -19.81
CA ILE A 91 6.85 4.65 -19.97
C ILE A 91 7.83 5.63 -19.34
N ASN A 92 7.69 6.91 -19.70
CA ASN A 92 8.39 7.98 -18.99
C ASN A 92 7.75 8.16 -17.60
N PRO A 93 8.52 7.98 -16.51
CA PRO A 93 7.98 8.11 -15.16
C PRO A 93 7.52 9.53 -14.81
N GLU A 94 7.98 10.57 -15.49
CA GLU A 94 7.47 11.95 -15.31
C GLU A 94 6.11 12.16 -15.97
N ILE A 95 5.77 11.36 -16.98
CA ILE A 95 4.50 11.46 -17.73
C ILE A 95 3.45 10.53 -17.12
N GLY A 96 3.77 9.26 -16.87
CA GLY A 96 2.80 8.27 -16.42
C GLY A 96 2.07 7.55 -17.56
N ILE A 97 1.15 6.64 -17.21
CA ILE A 97 0.27 5.97 -18.18
C ILE A 97 -0.78 7.00 -18.62
N GLU A 98 -1.16 7.01 -19.91
CA GLU A 98 -2.18 7.95 -20.37
C GLU A 98 -3.54 7.68 -19.70
N GLU A 99 -4.28 8.73 -19.34
CA GLU A 99 -5.56 8.59 -18.62
C GLU A 99 -6.57 7.72 -19.38
N ASN A 100 -6.61 7.84 -20.71
CA ASN A 100 -7.47 7.00 -21.56
C ASN A 100 -7.12 5.51 -21.46
N GLU A 101 -5.83 5.16 -21.41
CA GLU A 101 -5.40 3.77 -21.22
C GLU A 101 -5.74 3.26 -19.83
N ILE A 102 -5.62 4.12 -18.80
CA ILE A 102 -6.04 3.78 -17.44
C ILE A 102 -7.54 3.49 -17.41
N ILE A 103 -8.37 4.35 -18.03
CA ILE A 103 -9.82 4.16 -18.13
C ILE A 103 -10.14 2.84 -18.83
N GLU A 104 -9.44 2.50 -19.92
CA GLU A 104 -9.61 1.22 -20.59
C GLU A 104 -9.27 0.03 -19.69
N ILE A 105 -8.17 0.09 -18.94
CA ILE A 105 -7.78 -0.95 -17.98
C ILE A 105 -8.87 -1.10 -16.92
N LEU A 106 -9.32 0.01 -16.31
CA LEU A 106 -10.37 -0.01 -15.28
C LEU A 106 -11.69 -0.60 -15.78
N ASN A 107 -12.05 -0.37 -17.04
CA ASN A 107 -13.25 -0.94 -17.67
C ASN A 107 -13.11 -2.44 -18.01
N LYS A 108 -11.90 -2.91 -18.32
CA LYS A 108 -11.63 -4.31 -18.70
C LYS A 108 -11.54 -5.25 -17.50
N GLU A 109 -11.13 -4.74 -16.34
CA GLU A 109 -10.95 -5.55 -15.13
C GLU A 109 -12.27 -6.11 -14.60
N ARG A 110 -12.31 -7.43 -14.35
CA ARG A 110 -13.53 -8.13 -13.89
C ARG A 110 -13.74 -7.90 -12.40
N ILE A 111 -14.77 -7.14 -12.06
CA ILE A 111 -15.13 -6.85 -10.67
C ILE A 111 -16.56 -7.32 -10.41
N SER A 112 -16.73 -8.18 -9.41
CA SER A 112 -18.02 -8.80 -9.10
C SER A 112 -18.86 -8.03 -8.08
N SER A 113 -18.25 -7.15 -7.26
CA SER A 113 -18.96 -6.41 -6.21
C SER A 113 -19.53 -5.08 -6.73
N PRO A 114 -20.84 -4.83 -6.59
CA PRO A 114 -21.47 -3.55 -6.99
C PRO A 114 -20.84 -2.33 -6.31
N GLU A 115 -20.55 -2.44 -5.01
CA GLU A 115 -19.92 -1.34 -4.25
C GLU A 115 -18.55 -0.96 -4.81
N ILE A 116 -17.75 -1.96 -5.20
CA ILE A 116 -16.43 -1.75 -5.80
C ILE A 116 -16.60 -1.14 -7.19
N LEU A 117 -17.56 -1.63 -7.99
CA LEU A 117 -17.85 -1.09 -9.32
C LEU A 117 -18.19 0.40 -9.27
N ASP A 118 -19.01 0.84 -8.32
CA ASP A 118 -19.37 2.25 -8.20
C ASP A 118 -18.17 3.11 -7.78
N LYS A 119 -17.30 2.59 -6.91
CA LYS A 119 -16.02 3.23 -6.59
C LYS A 119 -15.13 3.37 -7.83
N ILE A 120 -15.01 2.35 -8.68
CA ILE A 120 -14.24 2.41 -9.94
C ILE A 120 -14.85 3.40 -10.93
N LYS A 121 -16.18 3.43 -11.11
CA LYS A 121 -16.85 4.41 -11.98
C LYS A 121 -16.55 5.85 -11.55
N ASN A 122 -16.46 6.10 -10.24
CA ASN A 122 -16.07 7.42 -9.73
C ASN A 122 -14.61 7.79 -10.09
N ILE A 123 -13.69 6.81 -10.11
CA ILE A 123 -12.32 7.02 -10.60
C ILE A 123 -12.35 7.41 -12.08
N ILE A 124 -13.03 6.61 -12.91
CA ILE A 124 -13.13 6.84 -14.36
C ILE A 124 -13.68 8.24 -14.64
N LYS A 125 -14.80 8.61 -14.00
CA LYS A 125 -15.41 9.93 -14.15
C LYS A 125 -14.47 11.09 -13.76
N LYS A 126 -13.53 10.86 -12.84
CA LYS A 126 -12.53 11.86 -12.44
C LYS A 126 -11.41 11.97 -13.46
N LEU A 127 -10.92 10.84 -13.98
CA LEU A 127 -9.95 10.79 -15.06
C LEU A 127 -10.49 11.47 -16.33
N GLU A 128 -11.75 11.21 -16.72
CA GLU A 128 -12.41 11.85 -17.87
C GLU A 128 -12.54 13.38 -17.77
N ARG A 129 -12.41 13.94 -16.56
CA ARG A 129 -12.48 15.38 -16.31
C ARG A 129 -11.10 16.07 -16.38
N ASN A 130 -10.03 15.34 -16.71
CA ASN A 130 -8.63 15.78 -16.89
C ASN A 130 -8.07 16.62 -15.71
N ASN A 131 -8.48 16.31 -14.48
CA ASN A 131 -8.10 17.06 -13.28
C ASN A 131 -7.37 16.21 -12.22
N VAL A 132 -6.83 15.04 -12.62
CA VAL A 132 -6.19 14.13 -11.66
C VAL A 132 -4.70 14.42 -11.60
N LYS A 133 -4.23 15.00 -10.48
CA LYS A 133 -2.81 15.25 -10.27
C LYS A 133 -2.08 13.94 -9.92
N ARG A 134 -0.97 13.66 -10.59
CA ARG A 134 -0.06 12.55 -10.26
C ARG A 134 1.03 13.03 -9.30
N VAL A 135 1.27 12.26 -8.24
CA VAL A 135 2.19 12.63 -7.16
C VAL A 135 3.26 11.56 -6.98
N LYS A 136 4.53 11.95 -7.15
CA LYS A 136 5.70 11.09 -6.94
C LYS A 136 5.94 10.88 -5.45
N ILE A 137 6.14 9.63 -5.04
CA ILE A 137 6.45 9.27 -3.66
C ILE A 137 7.62 8.30 -3.63
N GLU A 138 8.68 8.73 -2.97
CA GLU A 138 9.89 7.94 -2.78
C GLU A 138 9.77 7.11 -1.50
N LYS A 139 10.11 5.83 -1.59
CA LYS A 139 10.01 4.89 -0.47
C LYS A 139 11.33 4.16 -0.29
N ALA A 140 11.82 4.15 0.94
CA ALA A 140 12.88 3.27 1.38
C ALA A 140 12.24 2.08 2.10
N ARG A 141 12.33 0.89 1.51
CA ARG A 141 11.56 -0.26 1.96
C ARG A 141 12.45 -1.34 2.56
N ASP A 142 12.10 -1.75 3.77
CA ASP A 142 12.54 -3.01 4.36
C ASP A 142 11.56 -4.09 3.91
N GLN A 143 11.70 -4.51 2.65
CA GLN A 143 10.97 -5.68 2.17
C GLN A 143 11.81 -6.91 2.44
N ILE A 144 11.23 -7.84 3.18
CA ILE A 144 11.77 -9.20 3.23
C ILE A 144 11.13 -9.98 2.10
N GLU A 145 11.88 -10.19 1.02
CA GLU A 145 11.61 -11.31 0.13
C GLU A 145 12.11 -12.58 0.83
N GLY A 146 11.19 -13.37 1.40
CA GLY A 146 11.56 -14.64 2.05
C GLY A 146 10.47 -15.27 2.92
N LEU A 147 9.53 -14.48 3.47
CA LEU A 147 8.39 -15.02 4.24
C LEU A 147 7.32 -15.72 3.38
N TYR A 148 7.53 -15.82 2.06
CA TYR A 148 6.73 -16.68 1.19
C TYR A 148 7.09 -18.16 1.31
N GLN A 149 8.23 -18.51 1.94
CA GLN A 149 8.77 -19.87 1.91
C GLN A 149 9.33 -20.39 3.26
N ASP A 150 9.68 -19.54 4.24
CA ASP A 150 10.39 -20.01 5.45
C ASP A 150 9.51 -20.50 6.62
N ILE A 151 8.19 -20.29 6.59
CA ILE A 151 7.28 -20.82 7.64
C ILE A 151 7.06 -22.35 7.47
N GLU A 152 7.45 -22.93 6.33
CA GLU A 152 7.37 -24.39 6.10
C GLU A 152 8.40 -25.20 6.92
N LYS A 153 9.54 -24.63 7.32
CA LYS A 153 10.67 -25.42 7.84
C LYS A 153 10.62 -25.75 9.33
N ASN A 154 9.86 -25.02 10.14
CA ASN A 154 9.84 -25.16 11.60
C ASN A 154 8.51 -25.63 12.20
N GLY A 155 7.65 -26.28 11.40
CA GLY A 155 6.59 -27.15 11.93
C GLY A 155 5.34 -26.48 12.52
N SER A 156 5.11 -25.19 12.31
CA SER A 156 3.74 -24.61 12.34
C SER A 156 3.71 -23.15 11.90
N LEU A 157 3.13 -22.88 10.72
CA LEU A 157 2.05 -21.89 10.53
C LEU A 157 1.61 -21.90 9.06
N GLN A 158 0.46 -22.52 8.81
CA GLN A 158 -0.34 -22.24 7.62
C GLN A 158 -0.65 -20.73 7.58
N GLY A 159 -0.24 -20.04 6.51
CA GLY A 159 -0.69 -18.67 6.26
C GLY A 159 0.13 -17.96 5.21
N PHE A 160 -0.40 -17.84 4.00
CA PHE A 160 0.19 -17.10 2.89
C PHE A 160 0.10 -15.58 3.13
N TYR A 161 1.04 -14.98 3.85
CA TYR A 161 1.08 -13.53 3.98
C TYR A 161 2.48 -12.91 3.80
N LYS A 162 2.51 -11.69 3.27
CA LYS A 162 3.72 -10.84 3.21
C LYS A 162 3.73 -9.90 4.39
N LEU A 163 4.87 -9.74 5.03
CA LEU A 163 5.09 -8.70 6.04
C LEU A 163 6.15 -7.71 5.53
N GLU A 164 5.87 -6.42 5.69
CA GLU A 164 6.70 -5.32 5.24
C GLU A 164 6.83 -4.28 6.34
N ARG A 165 8.02 -3.71 6.51
CA ARG A 165 8.22 -2.39 7.13
C ARG A 165 8.73 -1.43 6.05
N THR A 166 8.24 -0.21 6.03
CA THR A 166 8.70 0.81 5.07
C THR A 166 8.93 2.12 5.79
N GLU A 167 10.08 2.73 5.58
CA GLU A 167 10.33 4.14 5.87
C GLU A 167 9.88 4.97 4.65
N ILE A 168 8.94 5.88 4.87
CA ILE A 168 8.39 6.77 3.86
C ILE A 168 8.85 8.18 4.18
N ILE A 169 9.40 8.88 3.20
CA ILE A 169 9.83 10.28 3.35
C ILE A 169 8.89 11.14 2.50
N ILE A 170 8.21 12.10 3.13
CA ILE A 170 7.30 13.04 2.46
C ILE A 170 7.60 14.43 3.01
N ASN A 171 7.97 15.39 2.17
CA ASN A 171 8.28 16.78 2.57
C ASN A 171 9.23 16.86 3.80
N ASP A 172 10.33 16.10 3.77
CA ASP A 172 11.31 15.95 4.85
C ASP A 172 10.84 15.24 6.13
N ASP A 173 9.53 14.98 6.27
CA ASP A 173 8.99 14.16 7.34
C ASP A 173 9.24 12.67 7.07
N LYS A 174 9.67 11.94 8.12
CA LYS A 174 9.98 10.51 8.07
C LYS A 174 8.93 9.70 8.82
N TRP A 175 8.26 8.82 8.09
CA TRP A 175 7.20 7.95 8.59
C TRP A 175 7.63 6.51 8.53
N TYR A 176 7.15 5.70 9.47
CA TYR A 176 7.27 4.24 9.40
C TYR A 176 5.91 3.63 9.16
N THR A 177 5.90 2.59 8.34
CA THR A 177 4.71 1.78 8.14
C THR A 177 5.03 0.33 8.36
N ILE A 178 4.03 -0.41 8.83
CA ILE A 178 4.06 -1.87 8.86
C ILE A 178 2.84 -2.35 8.13
N ALA A 179 3.03 -3.28 7.21
CA ALA A 179 1.96 -3.82 6.40
C ALA A 179 2.01 -5.34 6.32
N ILE A 180 0.84 -5.96 6.40
CA ILE A 180 0.63 -7.37 6.13
C ILE A 180 -0.33 -7.54 4.95
N GLU A 181 0.03 -8.38 3.99
CA GLU A 181 -0.81 -8.70 2.83
C GLU A 181 -1.16 -10.18 2.80
N SER A 182 -2.43 -10.52 2.58
CA SER A 182 -2.90 -11.91 2.49
C SER A 182 -4.06 -12.03 1.51
N GLN A 183 -4.26 -13.21 0.92
CA GLN A 183 -5.46 -13.49 0.14
C GLN A 183 -6.70 -13.64 1.02
N ASP A 184 -6.51 -14.04 2.28
CA ASP A 184 -7.58 -14.22 3.28
C ASP A 184 -7.53 -13.08 4.32
N ILE A 185 -8.66 -12.40 4.46
CA ILE A 185 -8.87 -11.34 5.45
C ILE A 185 -8.78 -11.86 6.89
N ASN A 186 -9.16 -13.12 7.15
CA ASN A 186 -9.13 -13.68 8.49
C ASN A 186 -7.70 -13.84 8.99
N ILE A 187 -6.76 -14.22 8.11
CA ILE A 187 -5.32 -14.23 8.43
C ILE A 187 -4.86 -12.84 8.88
N LEU A 188 -5.32 -11.76 8.23
CA LEU A 188 -4.95 -10.41 8.64
C LEU A 188 -5.53 -10.04 10.01
N LYS A 189 -6.79 -10.41 10.26
CA LYS A 189 -7.46 -10.18 11.55
C LYS A 189 -6.77 -10.94 12.68
N ASP A 190 -6.45 -12.20 12.48
CA ASP A 190 -5.74 -13.02 13.46
C ASP A 190 -4.33 -12.48 13.72
N PHE A 191 -3.62 -12.09 12.67
CA PHE A 191 -2.28 -11.52 12.81
C PHE A 191 -2.30 -10.23 13.63
N THR A 192 -3.16 -9.28 13.24
CA THR A 192 -3.27 -7.99 13.94
C THR A 192 -3.72 -8.14 15.38
N LYS A 193 -4.64 -9.07 15.68
CA LYS A 193 -5.10 -9.36 17.04
C LYS A 193 -4.02 -9.99 17.92
N ASN A 194 -3.24 -10.92 17.38
CA ASN A 194 -2.33 -11.76 18.18
C ASN A 194 -0.91 -11.20 18.24
N HIS A 195 -0.47 -10.49 17.21
CA HIS A 195 0.93 -10.11 17.04
C HIS A 195 1.18 -8.62 17.09
N ILE A 196 0.15 -7.77 17.07
CA ILE A 196 0.31 -6.32 17.17
C ILE A 196 -0.26 -5.82 18.50
N LYS A 197 0.53 -5.06 19.24
CA LYS A 197 0.11 -4.36 20.46
C LYS A 197 0.51 -2.89 20.39
N TYR A 198 -0.29 -2.05 21.00
CA TYR A 198 -0.10 -0.61 21.03
C TYR A 198 -0.03 -0.12 22.47
N LYS A 199 0.95 0.72 22.80
CA LYS A 199 1.06 1.35 24.11
C LYS A 199 0.99 2.87 23.97
N ASN A 200 -0.14 3.46 24.36
CA ASN A 200 -0.32 4.92 24.38
C ASN A 200 0.08 5.61 23.06
N LEU A 201 -0.13 4.96 21.90
CA LEU A 201 0.02 5.62 20.61
C LEU A 201 -0.92 6.81 20.57
N LYS A 202 -0.37 7.99 20.31
CA LYS A 202 -1.22 9.16 20.09
C LYS A 202 -2.11 8.86 18.89
N PRO A 203 -3.41 9.19 18.94
CA PRO A 203 -4.27 9.12 17.78
C PRO A 203 -3.60 9.83 16.60
N PHE A 204 -3.55 9.13 15.48
CA PHE A 204 -3.08 9.58 14.20
C PHE A 204 -4.24 9.41 13.20
N ILE A 205 -4.97 10.50 12.97
CA ILE A 205 -6.12 10.51 12.07
C ILE A 205 -5.64 10.87 10.67
N MET A 206 -4.92 9.96 10.03
CA MET A 206 -4.39 10.17 8.68
C MET A 206 -4.55 8.88 7.89
N GLY A 207 -5.12 8.97 6.69
CA GLY A 207 -5.00 7.90 5.71
C GLY A 207 -3.57 7.83 5.17
N TYR A 208 -3.28 6.89 4.27
CA TYR A 208 -2.03 6.88 3.49
C TYR A 208 -1.52 8.33 3.29
N PRO A 209 -0.33 8.71 3.79
CA PRO A 209 0.13 10.11 3.80
C PRO A 209 0.29 10.70 2.39
N GLU A 210 0.17 9.82 1.40
CA GLU A 210 0.09 10.01 -0.03
C GLU A 210 -1.21 10.69 -0.50
N PHE A 211 -2.31 10.56 0.25
CA PHE A 211 -3.57 11.30 0.04
C PHE A 211 -3.59 12.67 0.73
N ILE A 212 -2.56 13.00 1.52
CA ILE A 212 -2.52 14.22 2.36
C ILE A 212 -1.85 15.39 1.63
N ILE A 213 -1.20 15.14 0.50
CA ILE A 213 -0.76 16.20 -0.42
C ILE A 213 -1.95 17.03 -0.96
N GLN A 214 -3.18 16.64 -0.61
CA GLN A 214 -4.42 17.37 -0.85
C GLN A 214 -4.84 18.36 0.24
N MET A 215 -4.29 18.26 1.45
CA MET A 215 -4.74 19.04 2.62
C MET A 215 -3.86 20.27 2.91
N LEU A 216 -2.82 20.51 2.10
CA LEU A 216 -1.97 21.70 2.16
C LEU A 216 -2.03 22.47 0.84
#